data_AF-A0A8S0GZ12-F1
#
_entry.id   AF-A0A8S0GZ12-F1
#
_cell.length_a   1.000
_cell.length_b   1.000
_cell.length_c   1.000
_cell.angle_alpha   90.00
_cell.angle_beta   90.00
_cell.angle_gamma   90.00
#
_symmetry.space_group_name_H-M   'P 1'
#
loop_
_entity.id
_entity.type
_entity.pdbx_description
1 polymer ?
#
loop_
_entity_poly.entity_id
_entity_poly.type
_entity_poly.pdbx_seq_one_letter_code
_entity_poly.pdbx_strand_id
1 'polypeptide(L)'
;MLGSALTSNNLESLIHAATQGLGIAYVPEFVVCGALADGSLIAVLDDYQQERGKFSILWPSSRHLLPKLRVFVDFLGERLELGKHHASR
;
A
#
# COMPACT_ATOMS: atom_id res chain seq x y z
N MET A 1 7.94 32.06 -2.59
CA MET A 1 7.55 31.20 -1.45
C MET A 1 7.20 29.85 -2.02
N LEU A 2 7.96 28.78 -1.71
CA LEU A 2 7.47 27.44 -2.01
C LEU A 2 6.15 27.28 -1.24
N GLY A 3 5.07 26.94 -1.94
CA GLY A 3 3.78 26.67 -1.31
C GLY A 3 3.96 25.63 -0.20
N SER A 4 3.23 25.78 0.90
CA SER A 4 3.32 24.86 2.03
C SER A 4 3.03 23.43 1.54
N ALA A 5 3.99 22.53 1.72
CA ALA A 5 3.76 21.11 1.48
C ALA A 5 2.68 20.62 2.45
N LEU A 6 1.68 19.90 1.94
CA LEU A 6 0.69 19.23 2.79
C LEU A 6 1.37 18.07 3.51
N THR A 7 1.31 18.08 4.84
CA THR A 7 1.80 16.98 5.68
C THR A 7 0.61 16.32 6.38
N SER A 8 0.48 15.01 6.23
CA SER A 8 -0.54 14.21 6.91
C SER A 8 0.02 12.84 7.29
N ASN A 9 -0.44 12.30 8.40
CA ASN A 9 -0.21 10.91 8.80
C ASN A 9 -1.35 9.96 8.36
N ASN A 10 -2.35 10.50 7.66
CA ASN A 10 -3.46 9.72 7.11
C ASN A 10 -3.28 9.53 5.60
N LEU A 11 -3.31 8.28 5.16
CA LEU A 11 -3.09 7.90 3.77
C LEU A 11 -4.19 8.43 2.85
N GLU A 12 -5.46 8.36 3.29
CA GLU A 12 -6.59 8.84 2.50
C GLU A 12 -6.49 10.34 2.20
N SER A 13 -6.02 11.13 3.17
CA SER A 13 -5.81 12.57 2.97
C SER A 13 -4.73 12.85 1.92
N LEU A 14 -3.65 12.06 1.90
CA LEU A 14 -2.57 12.19 0.92
C LEU A 14 -3.05 11.78 -0.49
N ILE A 15 -3.81 10.69 -0.59
CA ILE A 15 -4.40 10.22 -1.85
C ILE A 15 -5.36 11.28 -2.39
N HIS A 16 -6.28 11.76 -1.56
CA HIS A 16 -7.23 12.80 -1.95
C HIS A 16 -6.51 14.05 -2.45
N ALA A 17 -5.48 14.51 -1.75
CA ALA A 17 -4.70 15.66 -2.18
C ALA A 17 -4.01 15.44 -3.54
N ALA A 18 -3.44 14.26 -3.78
CA ALA A 18 -2.85 13.90 -5.07
C ALA A 18 -3.91 13.86 -6.18
N THR A 19 -5.07 13.26 -5.94
CA THR A 19 -6.19 13.21 -6.90
C THR A 19 -6.77 14.60 -7.20
N GLN A 20 -6.66 15.55 -6.26
CA GLN A 20 -7.03 16.96 -6.49
C GLN A 20 -5.90 17.80 -7.12
N GLY A 21 -4.77 17.19 -7.48
CA GLY A 21 -3.67 17.86 -8.18
C GLY A 21 -2.78 18.72 -7.27
N LEU A 22 -2.79 18.51 -5.95
CA LEU A 22 -1.93 19.27 -5.03
C LEU A 22 -0.47 18.82 -5.03
N GLY A 23 -0.14 17.70 -5.69
CA GLY A 23 1.24 17.22 -5.84
C GLY A 23 1.36 15.70 -5.99
N ILE A 24 2.56 15.18 -5.70
CA ILE A 24 2.90 13.76 -5.73
C ILE A 24 2.79 13.18 -4.33
N ALA A 25 2.17 12.00 -4.19
CA ALA A 25 2.10 11.26 -2.93
C ALA A 25 2.82 9.90 -3.04
N TYR A 26 3.65 9.58 -2.05
CA TYR A 26 4.27 8.26 -1.94
C TYR A 26 3.40 7.38 -1.04
N VAL A 27 2.68 6.44 -1.67
CA VAL A 27 1.71 5.56 -1.01
C VAL A 27 1.85 4.13 -1.54
N PRO A 28 1.46 3.10 -0.78
CA PRO A 28 1.41 1.75 -1.30
C PRO A 28 0.44 1.61 -2.49
N GLU A 29 0.82 0.87 -3.54
CA GLU A 29 0.00 0.75 -4.75
C GLU A 29 -1.40 0.17 -4.49
N PHE A 30 -1.51 -0.79 -3.57
CA PHE A 30 -2.77 -1.50 -3.30
C PHE A 30 -3.92 -0.59 -2.81
N VAL A 31 -3.61 0.58 -2.25
CA VAL A 31 -4.62 1.56 -1.81
C VAL A 31 -5.08 2.50 -2.93
N VAL A 32 -4.35 2.56 -4.03
CA VAL A 32 -4.63 3.43 -5.19
C VAL A 32 -4.92 2.65 -6.47
N CYS A 33 -5.00 1.31 -6.45
CA CYS A 33 -5.28 0.50 -7.63
C CYS A 33 -6.52 0.97 -8.42
N GLY A 34 -7.60 1.35 -7.74
CA GLY A 34 -8.80 1.88 -8.40
C GLY A 34 -8.55 3.20 -9.13
N ALA A 35 -7.85 4.13 -8.46
CA ALA A 35 -7.50 5.43 -9.02
C ALA A 35 -6.46 5.36 -10.16
N LEU A 36 -5.58 4.35 -10.12
CA LEU A 36 -4.70 4.03 -11.24
C LEU A 36 -5.48 3.43 -12.41
N ALA A 37 -6.45 2.56 -12.13
CA ALA A 37 -7.26 1.89 -13.15
C ALA A 37 -8.22 2.85 -13.87
N ASP A 38 -8.78 3.85 -13.18
CA ASP A 38 -9.65 4.86 -13.77
C ASP A 38 -8.90 6.09 -14.32
N GLY A 39 -7.57 6.16 -14.13
CA GLY A 39 -6.71 7.23 -14.62
C GLY A 39 -6.79 8.53 -13.82
N SER A 40 -7.48 8.56 -12.68
CA SER A 40 -7.49 9.71 -11.76
C SER A 40 -6.15 9.91 -11.05
N LEU A 41 -5.31 8.87 -11.00
CA LEU A 41 -3.91 8.94 -10.63
C LEU A 41 -3.04 8.26 -11.71
N ILE A 42 -1.80 8.71 -11.81
CA ILE A 42 -0.76 8.08 -12.65
C ILE A 42 0.44 7.71 -11.78
N ALA A 43 1.04 6.56 -12.05
CA ALA A 43 2.29 6.17 -11.43
C ALA A 43 3.44 7.02 -12.01
N VAL A 44 4.36 7.42 -11.15
CA VAL A 44 5.54 8.21 -11.50
C VAL A 44 6.75 7.69 -10.74
N LEU A 45 7.94 7.87 -11.32
CA LEU A 45 9.21 7.44 -10.72
C LEU A 45 9.32 5.92 -10.49
N ASP A 46 8.62 5.11 -11.30
CA ASP A 46 8.64 3.63 -11.17
C ASP A 46 10.06 3.06 -11.29
N ASP A 47 10.91 3.64 -12.14
CA ASP A 47 12.33 3.26 -12.32
C ASP A 47 13.18 3.44 -11.06
N TYR A 48 12.70 4.22 -10.09
CA TYR A 48 13.41 4.52 -8.85
C TYR A 48 12.91 3.68 -7.66
N GLN A 49 11.94 2.79 -7.85
CA GLN A 49 11.43 1.92 -6.79
C GLN A 49 12.18 0.59 -6.73
N GLN A 50 13.00 0.41 -5.69
CA GLN A 50 13.84 -0.80 -5.53
C GLN A 50 13.19 -1.92 -4.69
N GLU A 51 12.26 -1.60 -3.79
CA GLU A 51 11.59 -2.60 -2.95
C GLU A 51 10.10 -2.33 -2.81
N ARG A 52 9.29 -3.36 -3.08
CA ARG A 52 7.86 -3.38 -2.75
C ARG A 52 7.71 -3.69 -1.27
N GLY A 53 6.87 -2.91 -0.57
CA GLY A 53 6.65 -3.07 0.87
C GLY A 53 6.28 -4.50 1.26
N LYS A 54 6.88 -5.01 2.34
CA LYS A 54 6.57 -6.34 2.89
C LYS A 54 5.43 -6.22 3.90
N PHE A 55 4.40 -7.05 3.73
CA PHE A 55 3.36 -7.22 4.74
C PHE A 55 3.69 -8.42 5.64
N SER A 56 3.62 -8.18 6.94
CA SER A 56 3.85 -9.20 7.95
C SER A 56 2.64 -9.29 8.86
N ILE A 57 2.21 -10.51 9.13
CA ILE A 57 1.22 -10.78 10.19
C ILE A 57 2.02 -11.01 11.47
N LEU A 58 1.73 -10.23 12.52
CA LEU A 58 2.41 -10.30 13.80
C LEU A 58 1.46 -10.84 14.87
N TRP A 59 1.95 -11.76 15.70
CA TRP A 59 1.25 -12.26 16.88
C TRP A 59 2.25 -12.42 18.04
N PRO A 60 1.79 -12.35 19.30
CA PRO A 60 2.65 -12.58 20.45
C PRO A 60 3.29 -13.96 20.38
N SER A 61 4.57 -14.06 20.76
CA SER A 61 5.29 -15.32 20.87
C SER A 61 4.73 -16.16 22.03
N SER A 62 3.57 -16.78 21.84
CA SER A 62 3.01 -17.73 22.80
C SER A 62 3.58 -19.12 22.52
N ARG A 63 3.85 -19.87 23.58
CA ARG A 63 4.35 -21.26 23.48
C ARG A 63 3.35 -22.19 22.77
N HIS A 64 2.07 -21.81 22.73
CA HIS A 64 0.99 -22.51 22.04
C HIS A 64 0.23 -21.51 21.16
N LEU A 65 0.33 -21.67 19.84
CA LEU A 65 -0.51 -20.95 18.89
C LEU A 65 -1.90 -21.59 18.93
N LEU A 66 -2.95 -20.78 19.15
CA LEU A 66 -4.33 -21.30 19.10
C LEU A 66 -4.62 -21.83 17.70
N PRO A 67 -5.18 -23.05 17.53
CA PRO A 67 -5.48 -23.61 16.21
C PRO A 67 -6.33 -22.69 15.32
N LYS A 68 -7.27 -21.95 15.90
CA LYS A 68 -8.08 -20.96 15.20
C LYS A 68 -7.26 -19.80 14.62
N LEU A 69 -6.24 -19.34 15.33
CA LEU A 69 -5.32 -18.31 14.84
C LEU A 69 -4.44 -18.85 13.72
N ARG A 70 -3.99 -20.11 13.83
CA ARG A 70 -3.22 -20.76 12.76
C ARG A 70 -4.02 -20.84 11.46
N VAL A 71 -5.24 -21.36 11.52
CA VAL A 71 -6.14 -21.45 10.36
C VAL A 71 -6.42 -20.07 9.76
N PHE A 72 -6.57 -19.03 10.58
CA PHE A 72 -6.76 -17.66 10.10
C PHE A 72 -5.52 -17.12 9.38
N VAL A 73 -4.32 -17.31 9.93
CA VAL A 73 -3.07 -16.89 9.30
C VAL A 73 -2.84 -17.63 7.98
N ASP A 74 -3.07 -18.95 7.96
CA ASP A 74 -2.97 -19.75 6.74
C ASP A 74 -3.98 -19.26 5.69
N PHE A 75 -5.24 -19.04 6.08
CA PHE A 75 -6.29 -18.49 5.20
C PHE A 75 -5.92 -17.13 4.61
N LEU A 76 -5.35 -16.23 5.43
CA LEU A 76 -4.91 -14.91 4.96
C LEU A 76 -3.70 -15.04 4.03
N GLY A 77 -2.72 -15.87 4.37
CA GLY A 77 -1.52 -16.07 3.55
C GLY A 77 -1.83 -16.65 2.17
N GLU A 78 -2.86 -17.49 2.06
CA GLU A 78 -3.31 -18.06 0.78
C GLU A 78 -4.08 -17.06 -0.10
N ARG A 79 -4.71 -16.05 0.49
CA ARG A 79 -5.69 -15.17 -0.21
C ARG A 79 -5.25 -13.72 -0.35
N LEU A 80 -4.33 -13.25 0.48
CA LEU A 80 -3.82 -11.88 0.41
C LEU A 80 -2.71 -11.80 -0.66
N GLU A 81 -3.12 -11.45 -1.87
CA GLU A 81 -2.23 -11.02 -2.95
C GLU A 81 -1.81 -9.56 -2.74
N LEU A 82 -1.02 -9.28 -1.70
CA LEU A 82 -0.52 -7.93 -1.45
C LEU A 82 0.70 -7.65 -2.34
N GLY A 83 0.50 -6.93 -3.44
CA GLY A 83 1.59 -6.30 -4.21
C GLY A 83 2.25 -7.13 -5.33
N LYS A 84 1.54 -8.09 -5.94
CA LYS A 84 2.10 -8.90 -7.05
C LYS A 84 1.93 -8.30 -8.47
N HIS A 85 1.23 -7.19 -8.64
CA HIS A 85 0.95 -6.63 -9.98
C HIS A 85 1.97 -5.57 -10.41
N HIS A 86 2.39 -5.61 -11.68
CA HIS A 86 3.52 -4.90 -12.33
C HIS A 86 4.90 -5.55 -12.25
N ALA A 87 5.02 -6.79 -12.75
CA ALA A 87 6.22 -7.13 -13.51
C ALA A 87 6.22 -6.25 -14.77
N SER A 88 7.11 -5.25 -14.77
CA SER A 88 7.32 -4.31 -15.88
C SER A 88 7.45 -5.05 -17.21
N ARG A 89 6.80 -4.50 -18.24
CA ARG A 89 7.06 -4.76 -19.64
C ARG A 89 7.35 -3.41 -20.30
#